data_AF-A0A7M7L4Z7-F1
#
_entry.id   AF-A0A7M7L4Z7-F1
#
_cell.length_a   1.000
_cell.length_b   1.000
_cell.length_c   1.000
_cell.angle_alpha   90.00
_cell.angle_beta   90.00
_cell.angle_gamma   90.00
#
_symmetry.space_group_name_H-M   'P 1'
#
loop_
_entity.id
_entity.type
_entity.pdbx_description
1 polymer ?
#
loop_
_entity_poly.entity_id
_entity_poly.type
_entity_poly.pdbx_seq_one_letter_code
_entity_poly.pdbx_strand_id
1 'polypeptide(L)'
;MTNISVLFHAVLNVFKIVNMQRVLSFQMARGLSESSEFVTKRICFSLIFSVGFLSLLCGFLLGRFATQRAIEFRAEKKRLELAGNGLENTEYLQRLVLEQLERAPLDADFERKWESFNLKEDDINQVNDILSNLSLIEKVVKHQSHIMATIRGSRESDRYIILSVSCEGVGVALELAKIFNQIQKEYKWKPRRSLIFCLFSGSSNSCTEVLSNFMPHKIMAYIVVHHQALQDIPHANNDITHNENHHEKEIRKIIIAQILAQTIWRFSECLIIKWNPNYFNETAFKALESINRIELLEHKEKIQQTLDKFLISIKTLNEKIDRIDNINTLDTRILNDLLMDLDRILLCPDKQYQSKTDWIKLFKLNHEPFNIILMHINEIIKCYENAIQLLQDQ
;
A
#
# COMPACT_ATOMS: atom_id res chain seq x y z
N MET A 1 33.06 21.62 -4.82
CA MET A 1 34.53 21.52 -4.99
C MET A 1 35.27 22.83 -4.68
N THR A 2 34.65 24.01 -4.79
CA THR A 2 35.27 25.32 -4.52
C THR A 2 35.75 25.54 -3.08
N ASN A 3 35.06 25.01 -2.07
CA ASN A 3 35.44 25.22 -0.65
C ASN A 3 36.70 24.46 -0.21
N ILE A 4 37.06 23.35 -0.88
CA ILE A 4 38.26 22.56 -0.51
C ILE A 4 39.53 23.29 -0.97
N SER A 5 39.49 23.94 -2.14
CA SER A 5 40.61 24.75 -2.65
C SER A 5 40.94 25.92 -1.72
N VAL A 6 39.92 26.63 -1.22
CA VAL A 6 40.08 27.77 -0.30
C VAL A 6 40.69 27.31 1.04
N LEU A 7 40.23 26.17 1.58
CA LEU A 7 40.76 25.61 2.82
C LEU A 7 42.23 25.17 2.65
N PHE A 8 42.56 24.54 1.52
CA PHE A 8 43.94 24.14 1.22
C PHE A 8 44.87 25.34 1.08
N HIS A 9 44.40 26.42 0.43
CA HIS A 9 45.15 27.66 0.28
C HIS A 9 45.35 28.39 1.62
N ALA A 10 44.36 28.36 2.51
CA ALA A 10 44.47 28.92 3.86
C ALA A 10 45.48 28.15 4.71
N VAL A 11 45.45 26.80 4.67
CA VAL A 11 46.42 25.95 5.39
C VAL A 11 47.84 26.16 4.85
N LEU A 12 48.01 26.27 3.52
CA LEU A 12 49.31 26.58 2.90
C LEU A 12 49.83 27.97 3.28
N ASN A 13 48.94 28.96 3.39
CA ASN A 13 49.30 30.31 3.81
C ASN A 13 49.69 30.37 5.29
N VAL A 14 49.01 29.63 6.17
CA VAL A 14 49.42 29.49 7.58
C VAL A 14 50.78 28.81 7.69
N PHE A 15 51.03 27.75 6.90
CA PHE A 15 52.34 27.09 6.84
C PHE A 15 53.44 28.03 6.33
N LYS A 16 53.15 28.86 5.32
CA LYS A 16 54.07 29.89 4.83
C LYS A 16 54.37 30.95 5.89
N ILE A 17 53.37 31.45 6.60
CA ILE A 17 53.54 32.49 7.63
C ILE A 17 54.36 31.95 8.82
N VAL A 18 54.08 30.72 9.27
CA VAL A 18 54.82 30.08 10.37
C VAL A 18 56.28 29.78 9.98
N ASN A 19 56.53 29.36 8.74
CA ASN A 19 57.90 29.15 8.24
C ASN A 19 58.64 30.48 8.02
N MET A 20 57.97 31.53 7.55
CA MET A 20 58.61 32.81 7.26
C MET A 20 58.97 33.60 8.53
N GLN A 21 58.16 33.53 9.60
CA GLN A 21 58.55 34.07 10.91
C GLN A 21 59.75 33.34 11.54
N ARG A 22 59.93 32.04 11.27
CA ARG A 22 61.08 31.28 11.78
C ARG A 22 62.40 31.63 11.09
N VAL A 23 62.38 31.88 9.78
CA VAL A 23 63.57 32.32 9.01
C VAL A 23 64.08 33.67 9.50
N LEU A 24 63.19 34.58 9.90
CA LEU A 24 63.58 35.88 10.46
C LEU A 24 64.11 35.81 11.91
N SER A 25 63.70 34.81 12.70
CA SER A 25 64.22 34.62 14.07
C SER A 25 65.58 33.92 14.14
N PHE A 26 66.05 33.32 13.04
CA PHE A 26 67.26 32.49 13.02
C PHE A 26 68.57 33.29 12.85
N GLN A 27 68.50 34.59 12.55
CA GLN A 27 69.69 35.42 12.30
C GLN A 27 70.31 36.11 13.54
N MET A 28 69.79 35.92 14.76
CA MET A 28 70.32 36.58 15.97
C MET A 28 70.96 35.67 17.05
N ALA A 29 71.18 34.38 16.80
CA ALA A 29 71.81 33.48 17.78
C ALA A 29 73.14 32.89 17.26
N ARG A 30 74.18 33.73 17.16
CA ARG A 30 75.57 33.26 17.02
C ARG A 30 76.18 33.08 18.42
N GLY A 31 76.11 31.85 18.93
CA GLY A 31 76.80 31.36 20.12
C GLY A 31 76.92 29.83 20.03
N LEU A 32 78.15 29.32 20.05
CA LEU A 32 78.55 27.97 19.65
C LEU A 32 78.18 26.86 20.66
N SER A 33 77.70 25.73 20.11
CA SER A 33 77.76 24.34 20.61
C SER A 33 76.61 23.70 21.43
N GLU A 34 75.67 24.44 22.04
CA GLU A 34 74.52 23.80 22.75
C GLU A 34 73.14 24.02 22.10
N SER A 35 73.06 24.79 21.01
CA SER A 35 71.78 25.23 20.43
C SER A 35 71.12 24.26 19.46
N SER A 36 71.83 23.24 18.97
CA SER A 36 71.30 22.31 17.96
C SER A 36 70.24 21.36 18.54
N GLU A 37 70.36 20.96 19.80
CA GLU A 37 69.44 20.00 20.41
C GLU A 37 68.04 20.60 20.67
N PHE A 38 67.99 21.87 21.11
CA PHE A 38 66.75 22.59 21.37
C PHE A 38 65.95 22.89 20.09
N VAL A 39 66.64 23.18 18.99
CA VAL A 39 66.01 23.45 17.68
C VAL A 39 65.40 22.16 17.11
N THR A 40 66.10 21.02 17.20
CA THR A 40 65.61 19.73 16.68
C THR A 40 64.37 19.24 17.45
N LYS A 41 64.35 19.38 18.79
CA LYS A 41 63.18 19.00 19.61
C LYS A 41 61.94 19.82 19.26
N ARG A 42 62.05 21.14 19.11
CA ARG A 42 60.92 22.02 18.72
C ARG A 42 60.43 21.77 17.28
N ILE A 43 61.34 21.41 16.37
CA ILE A 43 60.97 21.03 14.99
C ILE A 43 60.20 19.70 15.00
N CYS A 44 60.64 18.70 15.78
CA CYS A 44 59.93 17.43 15.93
C CYS A 44 58.51 17.62 16.49
N PHE A 45 58.35 18.39 17.58
CA PHE A 45 57.01 18.65 18.13
C PHE A 45 56.11 19.36 17.13
N SER A 46 56.61 20.39 16.44
CA SER A 46 55.83 21.09 15.40
C SER A 46 55.43 20.18 14.24
N LEU A 47 56.31 19.27 13.83
CA LEU A 47 56.02 18.30 12.78
C LEU A 47 54.93 17.32 13.23
N ILE A 48 55.08 16.71 14.40
CA ILE A 48 54.10 15.76 14.97
C ILE A 48 52.74 16.42 15.13
N PHE A 49 52.68 17.65 15.66
CA PHE A 49 51.43 18.40 15.76
C PHE A 49 50.82 18.71 14.38
N SER A 50 51.64 19.05 13.38
CA SER A 50 51.12 19.31 12.03
C SER A 50 50.54 18.05 11.38
N VAL A 51 51.21 16.90 11.51
CA VAL A 51 50.75 15.61 10.98
C VAL A 51 49.51 15.14 11.75
N GLY A 52 49.49 15.30 13.07
CA GLY A 52 48.32 15.03 13.92
C GLY A 52 47.12 15.89 13.53
N PHE A 53 47.33 17.19 13.33
CA PHE A 53 46.27 18.09 12.88
C PHE A 53 45.77 17.74 11.47
N LEU A 54 46.67 17.45 10.53
CA LEU A 54 46.30 17.11 9.16
C LEU A 54 45.54 15.78 9.09
N SER A 55 45.96 14.79 9.87
CA SER A 55 45.25 13.50 9.97
C SER A 55 43.86 13.64 10.60
N LEU A 56 43.71 14.46 11.66
CA LEU A 56 42.40 14.79 12.23
C LEU A 56 41.50 15.53 11.22
N LEU A 57 42.04 16.51 10.49
CA LEU A 57 41.30 17.25 9.47
C LEU A 57 40.86 16.34 8.31
N CYS A 58 41.76 15.51 7.80
CA CYS A 58 41.45 14.52 6.75
C CYS A 58 40.41 13.51 7.24
N GLY A 59 40.54 12.99 8.46
CA GLY A 59 39.56 12.07 9.05
C GLY A 59 38.18 12.71 9.21
N PHE A 60 38.12 13.96 9.66
CA PHE A 60 36.87 14.71 9.76
C PHE A 60 36.21 14.95 8.39
N LEU A 61 36.99 15.39 7.40
CA LEU A 61 36.47 15.64 6.04
C LEU A 61 36.03 14.34 5.36
N LEU A 62 36.79 13.25 5.52
CA LEU A 62 36.44 11.95 4.98
C LEU A 62 35.18 11.39 5.64
N GLY A 63 35.06 11.51 6.96
CA GLY A 63 33.87 11.12 7.72
C GLY A 63 32.64 11.92 7.28
N ARG A 64 32.77 13.24 7.10
CA ARG A 64 31.70 14.09 6.58
C ARG A 64 31.31 13.73 5.14
N PHE A 65 32.27 13.44 4.28
CA PHE A 65 32.00 13.03 2.91
C PHE A 65 31.29 11.68 2.84
N ALA A 66 31.77 10.69 3.60
CA ALA A 66 31.17 9.35 3.67
C ALA A 66 29.74 9.41 4.22
N THR A 67 29.51 10.17 5.30
CA THR A 67 28.16 10.35 5.86
C THR A 67 27.23 11.06 4.88
N GLN A 68 27.68 12.12 4.22
CA GLN A 68 26.87 12.83 3.23
C GLN A 68 26.53 11.96 2.01
N ARG A 69 27.51 11.21 1.47
CA ARG A 69 27.26 10.24 0.40
C ARG A 69 26.30 9.14 0.84
N ALA A 70 26.44 8.61 2.04
CA ALA A 70 25.53 7.59 2.56
C ALA A 70 24.09 8.11 2.70
N ILE A 71 23.92 9.39 3.08
CA ILE A 71 22.60 10.05 3.13
C ILE A 71 22.04 10.21 1.72
N GLU A 72 22.83 10.69 0.76
CA GLU A 72 22.43 10.85 -0.65
C GLU A 72 22.00 9.52 -1.28
N PHE A 73 22.83 8.46 -1.15
CA PHE A 73 22.48 7.13 -1.65
C PHE A 73 21.22 6.57 -1.01
N ARG A 74 21.02 6.80 0.31
CA ARG A 74 19.79 6.37 0.99
C ARG A 74 18.58 7.14 0.49
N ALA A 75 18.72 8.43 0.20
CA ALA A 75 17.65 9.26 -0.35
C ALA A 75 17.29 8.85 -1.79
N GLU A 76 18.29 8.57 -2.62
CA GLU A 76 18.10 8.07 -3.99
C GLU A 76 17.43 6.69 -4.01
N LYS A 77 17.91 5.75 -3.19
CA LYS A 77 17.27 4.45 -3.02
C LYS A 77 15.82 4.58 -2.59
N LYS A 78 15.53 5.47 -1.62
CA LYS A 78 14.14 5.76 -1.22
C LYS A 78 13.33 6.31 -2.39
N ARG A 79 13.86 7.26 -3.17
CA ARG A 79 13.14 7.81 -4.33
C ARG A 79 12.77 6.73 -5.35
N LEU A 80 13.70 5.80 -5.64
CA LEU A 80 13.42 4.66 -6.52
C LEU A 80 12.35 3.73 -5.94
N GLU A 81 12.41 3.42 -4.63
CA GLU A 81 11.38 2.62 -3.96
C GLU A 81 10.01 3.29 -3.94
N LEU A 82 9.95 4.62 -4.05
CA LEU A 82 8.72 5.41 -3.99
C LEU A 82 8.19 5.81 -5.38
N ALA A 83 8.96 5.55 -6.43
CA ALA A 83 8.60 5.87 -7.81
C ALA A 83 7.31 5.13 -8.24
N GLY A 84 6.50 5.79 -9.07
CA GLY A 84 5.18 5.27 -9.48
C GLY A 84 4.27 4.87 -8.31
N ASN A 85 4.25 5.65 -7.21
CA ASN A 85 3.49 5.33 -6.00
C ASN A 85 3.91 3.99 -5.35
N GLY A 86 5.19 3.63 -5.45
CA GLY A 86 5.75 2.37 -4.96
C GLY A 86 5.51 1.17 -5.89
N LEU A 87 4.79 1.34 -7.00
CA LEU A 87 4.48 0.25 -7.93
C LEU A 87 5.57 0.01 -8.95
N GLU A 88 6.24 1.06 -9.43
CA GLU A 88 7.18 0.98 -10.56
C GLU A 88 8.34 -0.01 -10.29
N ASN A 89 8.87 0.00 -9.07
CA ASN A 89 9.93 -0.94 -8.67
C ASN A 89 9.45 -2.39 -8.53
N THR A 90 8.14 -2.64 -8.47
CA THR A 90 7.55 -3.98 -8.33
C THR A 90 6.79 -4.44 -9.57
N GLU A 91 6.72 -3.60 -10.61
CA GLU A 91 5.96 -3.86 -11.82
C GLU A 91 6.41 -5.14 -12.53
N TYR A 92 7.72 -5.39 -12.58
CA TYR A 92 8.27 -6.60 -13.19
C TYR A 92 7.84 -7.88 -12.44
N LEU A 93 7.74 -7.82 -11.10
CA LEU A 93 7.25 -8.93 -10.29
C LEU A 93 5.75 -9.14 -10.48
N GLN A 94 4.99 -8.04 -10.57
CA GLN A 94 3.56 -8.11 -10.86
C GLN A 94 3.31 -8.78 -12.22
N ARG A 95 4.06 -8.42 -13.27
CA ARG A 95 3.98 -9.08 -14.58
C ARG A 95 4.31 -10.57 -14.49
N LEU A 96 5.34 -10.93 -13.73
CA LEU A 96 5.72 -12.32 -13.51
C LEU A 96 4.61 -13.13 -12.83
N VAL A 97 3.90 -12.56 -11.85
CA VAL A 97 2.72 -13.19 -11.23
C VAL A 97 1.65 -13.47 -12.28
N LEU A 98 1.36 -12.50 -13.15
CA LEU A 98 0.32 -12.65 -14.18
C LEU A 98 0.70 -13.71 -15.23
N GLU A 99 1.96 -13.75 -15.63
CA GLU A 99 2.50 -14.76 -16.54
C GLU A 99 2.45 -16.17 -15.92
N GLN A 100 2.71 -16.29 -14.61
CA GLN A 100 2.57 -17.56 -13.90
C GLN A 100 1.10 -18.00 -13.81
N LEU A 101 0.17 -17.07 -13.59
CA LEU A 101 -1.27 -17.37 -13.58
C LEU A 101 -1.80 -17.81 -14.94
N GLU A 102 -1.29 -17.22 -16.03
CA GLU A 102 -1.66 -17.61 -17.39
C GLU A 102 -1.19 -19.03 -17.73
N ARG A 103 -0.04 -19.43 -17.17
CA ARG A 103 0.55 -20.77 -17.34
C ARG A 103 0.03 -21.80 -16.35
N ALA A 104 -0.56 -21.38 -15.25
CA ALA A 104 -1.05 -22.27 -14.22
C ALA A 104 -2.36 -22.92 -14.71
N PRO A 105 -2.41 -24.25 -14.92
CA PRO A 105 -3.69 -24.93 -14.95
C PRO A 105 -4.30 -24.76 -13.57
N LEU A 106 -5.42 -24.05 -13.47
CA LEU A 106 -6.22 -24.05 -12.26
C LEU A 106 -6.81 -25.45 -12.17
N ASP A 107 -6.16 -26.29 -11.37
CA ASP A 107 -6.33 -27.75 -11.41
C ASP A 107 -7.81 -28.14 -11.25
N ALA A 108 -8.41 -28.66 -12.33
CA ALA A 108 -9.81 -29.06 -12.36
C ALA A 108 -10.09 -30.28 -11.47
N ASP A 109 -9.08 -31.13 -11.19
CA ASP A 109 -9.20 -32.22 -10.22
C ASP A 109 -9.13 -31.69 -8.78
N PHE A 110 -8.40 -30.59 -8.57
CA PHE A 110 -8.46 -29.84 -7.31
C PHE A 110 -9.89 -29.34 -7.12
N GLU A 111 -10.47 -28.64 -8.09
CA GLU A 111 -11.83 -28.10 -8.00
C GLU A 111 -12.94 -29.13 -7.86
N ARG A 112 -12.88 -30.25 -8.58
CA ARG A 112 -13.88 -31.31 -8.44
C ARG A 112 -13.86 -31.91 -7.03
N LYS A 113 -12.68 -31.86 -6.37
CA LYS A 113 -12.55 -32.11 -4.93
C LYS A 113 -13.34 -31.04 -4.17
N TRP A 114 -13.08 -29.75 -4.37
CA TRP A 114 -13.64 -28.62 -3.63
C TRP A 114 -15.13 -28.31 -3.83
N GLU A 115 -15.68 -28.49 -5.02
CA GLU A 115 -17.12 -28.36 -5.29
C GLU A 115 -17.93 -29.41 -4.50
N SER A 116 -17.30 -30.55 -4.16
CA SER A 116 -17.89 -31.61 -3.32
C SER A 116 -17.64 -31.44 -1.81
N PHE A 117 -16.94 -30.38 -1.39
CA PHE A 117 -16.62 -30.14 0.02
C PHE A 117 -17.87 -29.76 0.81
N ASN A 118 -18.40 -30.72 1.55
CA ASN A 118 -19.27 -30.47 2.70
C ASN A 118 -18.48 -30.07 3.97
N LEU A 119 -17.24 -29.55 3.85
CA LEU A 119 -16.30 -29.35 4.98
C LEU A 119 -16.28 -30.57 5.91
N LYS A 120 -15.97 -31.75 5.38
CA LYS A 120 -15.49 -32.81 6.28
C LYS A 120 -14.11 -32.38 6.80
N GLU A 121 -13.78 -32.77 8.02
CA GLU A 121 -12.58 -32.29 8.73
C GLU A 121 -11.26 -32.48 7.96
N ASP A 122 -11.20 -33.51 7.10
CA ASP A 122 -10.05 -33.89 6.28
C ASP A 122 -9.64 -32.83 5.26
N ASP A 123 -10.63 -32.14 4.70
CA ASP A 123 -10.47 -31.11 3.68
C ASP A 123 -9.82 -29.86 4.25
N ILE A 124 -10.28 -29.42 5.42
CA ILE A 124 -9.71 -28.29 6.16
C ILE A 124 -8.26 -28.60 6.56
N ASN A 125 -7.97 -29.86 6.92
CA ASN A 125 -6.62 -30.29 7.27
C ASN A 125 -5.65 -30.18 6.08
N GLN A 126 -6.04 -30.68 4.90
CA GLN A 126 -5.20 -30.60 3.70
C GLN A 126 -4.80 -29.16 3.37
N VAL A 127 -5.72 -28.22 3.54
CA VAL A 127 -5.54 -26.81 3.22
C VAL A 127 -4.66 -26.12 4.22
N ASN A 128 -4.91 -26.41 5.50
CA ASN A 128 -4.05 -25.98 6.58
C ASN A 128 -2.62 -26.46 6.35
N ASP A 129 -2.43 -27.70 5.89
CA ASP A 129 -1.10 -28.26 5.59
C ASP A 129 -0.45 -27.55 4.41
N ILE A 130 -1.19 -27.30 3.31
CA ILE A 130 -0.67 -26.54 2.17
C ILE A 130 -0.21 -25.16 2.60
N LEU A 131 -1.08 -24.40 3.28
CA LEU A 131 -0.81 -23.02 3.70
C LEU A 131 0.32 -22.96 4.75
N SER A 132 0.34 -23.88 5.70
CA SER A 132 1.38 -23.93 6.75
C SER A 132 2.77 -24.25 6.18
N ASN A 133 2.83 -24.93 5.02
CA ASN A 133 4.08 -25.23 4.32
C ASN A 133 4.61 -24.07 3.46
N LEU A 134 3.85 -22.98 3.28
CA LEU A 134 4.30 -21.80 2.54
C LEU A 134 5.12 -20.88 3.47
N SER A 135 6.40 -20.68 3.16
CA SER A 135 7.31 -19.83 3.94
C SER A 135 6.91 -18.36 4.01
N LEU A 136 6.09 -17.89 3.06
CA LEU A 136 5.53 -16.54 3.08
C LEU A 136 4.43 -16.37 4.15
N ILE A 137 3.75 -17.45 4.54
CA ILE A 137 2.66 -17.43 5.53
C ILE A 137 3.25 -17.54 6.92
N GLU A 138 2.97 -16.54 7.76
CA GLU A 138 3.48 -16.47 9.14
C GLU A 138 2.57 -17.24 10.11
N LYS A 139 1.26 -17.18 9.89
CA LYS A 139 0.27 -17.75 10.79
C LYS A 139 -0.90 -18.32 10.01
N VAL A 140 -1.27 -19.56 10.34
CA VAL A 140 -2.52 -20.18 9.91
C VAL A 140 -3.37 -20.45 11.15
N VAL A 141 -4.63 -20.02 11.12
CA VAL A 141 -5.61 -20.27 12.17
C VAL A 141 -6.74 -21.09 11.57
N LYS A 142 -6.94 -22.29 12.12
CA LYS A 142 -8.04 -23.19 11.75
C LYS A 142 -9.22 -22.97 12.69
N HIS A 143 -10.40 -22.77 12.12
CA HIS A 143 -11.68 -22.78 12.82
C HIS A 143 -12.60 -23.86 12.21
N GLN A 144 -13.76 -24.10 12.83
CA GLN A 144 -14.70 -25.14 12.39
C GLN A 144 -15.24 -24.90 10.97
N SER A 145 -15.38 -23.63 10.55
CA SER A 145 -16.02 -23.25 9.28
C SER A 145 -15.11 -22.45 8.33
N HIS A 146 -13.89 -22.13 8.73
CA HIS A 146 -12.96 -21.34 7.92
C HIS A 146 -11.49 -21.53 8.35
N ILE A 147 -10.59 -21.16 7.44
CA ILE A 147 -9.15 -21.09 7.64
C ILE A 147 -8.71 -19.67 7.34
N MET A 148 -7.90 -19.11 8.24
CA MET A 148 -7.29 -17.79 8.05
C MET A 148 -5.77 -17.94 7.96
N ALA A 149 -5.19 -17.60 6.82
CA ALA A 149 -3.75 -17.51 6.64
C ALA A 149 -3.29 -16.05 6.56
N THR A 150 -2.30 -15.68 7.35
CA THR A 150 -1.77 -14.33 7.45
C THR A 150 -0.35 -14.26 6.90
N ILE A 151 -0.14 -13.33 5.98
CA ILE A 151 1.18 -12.90 5.49
C ILE A 151 1.45 -11.53 6.10
N ARG A 152 2.59 -11.38 6.76
CA ARG A 152 2.95 -10.13 7.42
C ARG A 152 3.63 -9.15 6.47
N GLY A 153 3.14 -7.92 6.47
CA GLY A 153 3.71 -6.81 5.72
C GLY A 153 5.10 -6.41 6.21
N SER A 154 5.94 -5.93 5.30
CA SER A 154 7.32 -5.51 5.59
C SER A 154 7.44 -4.10 6.18
N ARG A 155 6.44 -3.23 5.97
CA ARG A 155 6.46 -1.83 6.46
C ARG A 155 5.22 -1.48 7.28
N GLU A 156 4.04 -1.80 6.76
CA GLU A 156 2.73 -1.49 7.35
C GLU A 156 2.07 -2.80 7.79
N SER A 157 2.74 -3.52 8.69
CA SER A 157 2.30 -4.85 9.14
C SER A 157 0.97 -4.83 9.91
N ASP A 158 0.55 -3.66 10.38
CA ASP A 158 -0.70 -3.39 11.08
C ASP A 158 -1.85 -3.00 10.14
N ARG A 159 -1.62 -2.93 8.82
CA ARG A 159 -2.64 -2.69 7.80
C ARG A 159 -2.89 -3.97 7.01
N TYR A 160 -4.15 -4.31 6.81
CA TYR A 160 -4.57 -5.60 6.25
C TYR A 160 -5.35 -5.44 4.96
N ILE A 161 -5.02 -6.30 4.00
CA ILE A 161 -5.83 -6.57 2.82
C ILE A 161 -6.36 -7.98 2.98
N ILE A 162 -7.67 -8.12 2.98
CA ILE A 162 -8.32 -9.40 3.20
C ILE A 162 -8.91 -9.87 1.88
N LEU A 163 -8.54 -11.08 1.49
CA LEU A 163 -9.20 -11.85 0.45
C LEU A 163 -10.07 -12.90 1.12
N SER A 164 -11.39 -12.72 1.05
CA SER A 164 -12.39 -13.66 1.54
C SER A 164 -12.97 -14.45 0.37
N VAL A 165 -12.81 -15.77 0.38
CA VAL A 165 -13.27 -16.61 -0.73
C VAL A 165 -14.05 -17.83 -0.23
N SER A 166 -15.03 -18.24 -1.04
CA SER A 166 -15.79 -19.47 -0.86
C SER A 166 -15.77 -20.36 -2.10
N CYS A 167 -16.05 -21.65 -1.90
CA CYS A 167 -16.23 -22.64 -2.95
C CYS A 167 -15.07 -22.64 -3.98
N GLU A 168 -15.39 -22.50 -5.27
CA GLU A 168 -14.44 -22.44 -6.39
C GLU A 168 -13.36 -21.34 -6.22
N GLY A 169 -13.67 -20.24 -5.52
CA GLY A 169 -12.71 -19.18 -5.25
C GLY A 169 -11.53 -19.59 -4.34
N VAL A 170 -11.67 -20.70 -3.61
CA VAL A 170 -10.59 -21.23 -2.74
C VAL A 170 -9.41 -21.74 -3.56
N GLY A 171 -9.67 -22.44 -4.68
CA GLY A 171 -8.63 -22.91 -5.58
C GLY A 171 -7.79 -21.76 -6.12
N VAL A 172 -8.46 -20.70 -6.57
CA VAL A 172 -7.83 -19.45 -7.02
C VAL A 172 -6.97 -18.83 -5.92
N ALA A 173 -7.49 -18.69 -4.70
CA ALA A 173 -6.76 -18.11 -3.59
C ALA A 173 -5.53 -18.92 -3.18
N LEU A 174 -5.61 -20.25 -3.22
CA LEU A 174 -4.49 -21.13 -2.92
C LEU A 174 -3.39 -21.03 -3.98
N GLU A 175 -3.76 -20.98 -5.26
CA GLU A 175 -2.79 -20.83 -6.34
C GLU A 175 -2.08 -19.46 -6.27
N LEU A 176 -2.83 -18.39 -5.96
CA LEU A 176 -2.24 -17.08 -5.67
C LEU A 176 -1.25 -17.13 -4.51
N ALA A 177 -1.60 -17.82 -3.41
CA ALA A 177 -0.71 -17.97 -2.27
C ALA A 177 0.59 -18.73 -2.63
N LYS A 178 0.51 -19.78 -3.46
CA LYS A 178 1.68 -20.52 -3.95
C LYS A 178 2.57 -19.65 -4.83
N ILE A 179 1.99 -18.93 -5.79
CA ILE A 179 2.71 -18.02 -6.68
C ILE A 179 3.42 -16.92 -5.86
N PHE A 180 2.71 -16.27 -4.94
CA PHE A 180 3.31 -15.27 -4.05
C PHE A 180 4.45 -15.86 -3.21
N ASN A 181 4.30 -17.07 -2.71
CA ASN A 181 5.35 -17.77 -1.98
C ASN A 181 6.57 -18.08 -2.86
N GLN A 182 6.38 -18.46 -4.13
CA GLN A 182 7.47 -18.65 -5.08
C GLN A 182 8.22 -17.33 -5.34
N ILE A 183 7.49 -16.25 -5.61
CA ILE A 183 8.06 -14.90 -5.80
C ILE A 183 8.84 -14.46 -4.55
N GLN A 184 8.34 -14.75 -3.34
CA GLN A 184 9.08 -14.49 -2.11
C GLN A 184 10.38 -15.29 -2.01
N LYS A 185 10.38 -16.57 -2.38
CA LYS A 185 11.58 -17.42 -2.29
C LYS A 185 12.68 -16.96 -3.25
N GLU A 186 12.30 -16.67 -4.49
CA GLU A 186 13.20 -16.31 -5.60
C GLU A 186 13.69 -14.86 -5.50
N TYR A 187 12.77 -13.91 -5.30
CA TYR A 187 13.06 -12.47 -5.38
C TYR A 187 13.12 -11.77 -4.02
N LYS A 188 12.94 -12.53 -2.92
CA LYS A 188 12.86 -11.98 -1.54
C LYS A 188 11.78 -10.92 -1.37
N TRP A 189 10.78 -10.92 -2.24
CA TRP A 189 9.64 -10.03 -2.15
C TRP A 189 8.84 -10.31 -0.88
N LYS A 190 8.38 -9.23 -0.24
CA LYS A 190 7.40 -9.25 0.83
C LYS A 190 6.46 -8.07 0.62
N PRO A 191 5.14 -8.26 0.74
CA PRO A 191 4.21 -7.17 0.56
C PRO A 191 4.49 -6.06 1.59
N ARG A 192 4.25 -4.80 1.23
CA ARG A 192 4.39 -3.67 2.16
C ARG A 192 3.39 -3.79 3.30
N ARG A 193 2.15 -4.19 2.99
CA ARG A 193 1.03 -4.40 3.92
C ARG A 193 0.77 -5.88 4.18
N SER A 194 0.12 -6.20 5.29
CA SER A 194 -0.23 -7.58 5.61
C SER A 194 -1.38 -8.07 4.74
N LEU A 195 -1.32 -9.33 4.31
CA LEU A 195 -2.38 -9.99 3.56
C LEU A 195 -3.03 -11.05 4.45
N ILE A 196 -4.35 -11.18 4.36
CA ILE A 196 -5.11 -12.23 5.01
C ILE A 196 -5.90 -12.97 3.95
N PHE A 197 -5.62 -14.26 3.79
CA PHE A 197 -6.45 -15.18 3.04
C PHE A 197 -7.44 -15.81 4.01
N CYS A 198 -8.72 -15.50 3.86
CA CYS A 198 -9.79 -16.11 4.62
C CYS A 198 -10.61 -17.03 3.71
N LEU A 199 -10.42 -18.33 3.91
CA LEU A 199 -11.05 -19.38 3.13
C LEU A 199 -12.16 -19.97 3.97
N PHE A 200 -13.40 -19.86 3.53
CA PHE A 200 -14.55 -20.41 4.26
C PHE A 200 -15.39 -21.31 3.35
N SER A 201 -16.20 -22.17 3.97
CA SER A 201 -17.26 -22.86 3.24
C SER A 201 -18.62 -22.62 3.87
N GLY A 202 -19.64 -22.74 3.03
CA GLY A 202 -21.01 -22.29 3.28
C GLY A 202 -21.37 -21.02 2.50
N SER A 203 -22.66 -20.70 2.54
CA SER A 203 -23.21 -19.51 1.86
C SER A 203 -22.96 -18.22 2.64
N SER A 204 -22.86 -18.30 3.97
CA SER A 204 -22.61 -17.15 4.86
C SER A 204 -21.11 -16.89 5.04
N ASN A 205 -20.67 -15.66 4.81
CA ASN A 205 -19.28 -15.21 4.93
C ASN A 205 -18.83 -15.15 6.41
N SER A 206 -18.55 -16.32 7.00
CA SER A 206 -18.09 -16.47 8.40
C SER A 206 -16.83 -15.67 8.71
N CYS A 207 -16.01 -15.37 7.70
CA CYS A 207 -14.85 -14.50 7.84
C CYS A 207 -15.23 -13.10 8.31
N THR A 208 -16.38 -12.54 7.90
CA THR A 208 -16.80 -11.20 8.36
C THR A 208 -17.10 -11.16 9.86
N GLU A 209 -17.67 -12.21 10.43
CA GLU A 209 -18.00 -12.28 11.86
C GLU A 209 -16.75 -12.39 12.75
N VAL A 210 -15.71 -13.04 12.26
CA VAL A 210 -14.42 -13.10 12.97
C VAL A 210 -13.63 -11.80 12.79
N LEU A 211 -13.74 -11.19 11.61
CA LEU A 211 -13.03 -9.96 11.27
C LEU A 211 -13.74 -8.70 11.80
N SER A 212 -15.02 -8.77 12.19
CA SER A 212 -15.70 -7.68 12.90
C SER A 212 -15.16 -7.48 14.32
N ASN A 213 -14.55 -8.52 14.91
CA ASN A 213 -13.74 -8.41 16.13
C ASN A 213 -12.34 -7.83 15.85
N PHE A 214 -11.87 -7.88 14.60
CA PHE A 214 -10.66 -7.20 14.18
C PHE A 214 -10.93 -5.70 14.08
N MET A 215 -9.99 -4.90 14.56
CA MET A 215 -10.03 -3.45 14.54
C MET A 215 -10.35 -2.91 13.12
N PRO A 216 -11.57 -2.42 12.83
CA PRO A 216 -11.98 -2.03 11.48
C PRO A 216 -11.07 -0.94 10.90
N HIS A 217 -10.46 -0.14 11.77
CA HIS A 217 -9.43 0.87 11.49
C HIS A 217 -8.14 0.34 10.85
N LYS A 218 -7.96 -0.98 10.75
CA LYS A 218 -6.77 -1.61 10.20
C LYS A 218 -6.99 -2.27 8.83
N ILE A 219 -8.23 -2.43 8.40
CA ILE A 219 -8.56 -3.06 7.13
C ILE A 219 -8.54 -1.99 6.04
N MET A 220 -7.69 -2.17 5.04
CA MET A 220 -7.56 -1.26 3.90
C MET A 220 -8.41 -1.68 2.71
N ALA A 221 -8.58 -2.97 2.50
CA ALA A 221 -9.45 -3.52 1.47
C ALA A 221 -9.99 -4.88 1.89
N TYR A 222 -11.27 -5.11 1.61
CA TYR A 222 -11.95 -6.37 1.84
C TYR A 222 -12.50 -6.87 0.51
N ILE A 223 -11.83 -7.87 -0.07
CA ILE A 223 -12.13 -8.42 -1.38
C ILE A 223 -12.89 -9.72 -1.16
N VAL A 224 -14.10 -9.81 -1.72
CA VAL A 224 -14.94 -10.99 -1.59
C VAL A 224 -15.08 -11.67 -2.94
N VAL A 225 -14.84 -12.98 -2.97
CA VAL A 225 -15.09 -13.83 -4.14
C VAL A 225 -16.04 -14.93 -3.69
N HIS A 226 -17.30 -14.78 -4.09
CA HIS A 226 -18.32 -15.79 -3.82
C HIS A 226 -18.61 -16.58 -5.10
N HIS A 227 -19.05 -17.83 -4.95
CA HIS A 227 -19.38 -18.74 -6.06
C HIS A 227 -20.32 -18.10 -7.10
N GLN A 228 -21.30 -17.29 -6.67
CA GLN A 228 -22.22 -16.61 -7.57
C GLN A 228 -21.51 -15.60 -8.49
N ALA A 229 -20.43 -14.96 -8.05
CA ALA A 229 -19.66 -14.01 -8.87
C ALA A 229 -18.79 -14.69 -9.94
N LEU A 230 -18.54 -16.01 -9.81
CA LEU A 230 -17.88 -16.83 -10.83
C LEU A 230 -18.85 -17.30 -11.92
N GLN A 231 -20.16 -17.32 -11.64
CA GLN A 231 -21.22 -17.61 -12.60
C GLN A 231 -21.79 -16.33 -13.27
N ASP A 232 -21.94 -15.23 -12.54
CA ASP A 232 -22.61 -14.02 -13.00
C ASP A 232 -21.63 -12.85 -13.23
N ILE A 233 -20.95 -12.83 -14.38
CA ILE A 233 -20.61 -11.58 -15.06
C ILE A 233 -21.86 -11.20 -15.87
N PRO A 234 -22.27 -9.91 -15.98
CA PRO A 234 -23.50 -9.51 -16.66
C PRO A 234 -23.41 -9.80 -18.17
N HIS A 235 -23.63 -11.05 -18.54
CA HIS A 235 -24.14 -11.40 -19.84
C HIS A 235 -25.62 -11.08 -19.81
N ALA A 236 -26.01 -10.24 -20.76
CA ALA A 236 -27.38 -9.89 -21.04
C ALA A 236 -28.28 -11.12 -20.89
N ASN A 237 -29.27 -10.96 -20.04
CA ASN A 237 -30.44 -11.81 -19.85
C ASN A 237 -30.89 -12.41 -21.18
N ASN A 238 -30.48 -13.65 -21.46
CA ASN A 238 -31.05 -14.50 -22.48
C ASN A 238 -30.92 -15.93 -21.96
N ASP A 239 -32.07 -16.55 -21.74
CA ASP A 239 -32.28 -17.98 -21.57
C ASP A 239 -31.39 -18.77 -22.55
N ILE A 240 -30.22 -19.20 -22.11
CA ILE A 240 -29.45 -20.24 -22.77
C ILE A 240 -29.02 -21.22 -21.69
N THR A 241 -29.76 -22.32 -21.69
CA THR A 241 -29.46 -23.59 -21.04
C THR A 241 -27.97 -23.90 -20.96
N HIS A 242 -27.51 -24.21 -19.74
CA HIS A 242 -26.24 -24.83 -19.37
C HIS A 242 -25.61 -25.71 -20.47
N ASN A 243 -24.62 -25.15 -21.16
CA ASN A 243 -23.54 -25.93 -21.75
C ASN A 243 -22.30 -25.03 -21.90
N GLU A 244 -21.89 -24.38 -20.81
CA GLU A 244 -20.59 -23.70 -20.80
C GLU A 244 -19.50 -24.77 -21.00
N ASN A 245 -18.72 -24.63 -22.07
CA ASN A 245 -17.61 -25.53 -22.33
C ASN A 245 -16.60 -25.42 -21.17
N HIS A 246 -16.07 -26.55 -20.69
CA HIS A 246 -15.06 -26.60 -19.62
C HIS A 246 -13.90 -25.61 -19.85
N HIS A 247 -13.51 -25.41 -21.11
CA HIS A 247 -12.47 -24.46 -21.48
C HIS A 247 -12.80 -23.00 -21.15
N GLU A 248 -14.06 -22.60 -21.30
CA GLU A 248 -14.50 -21.22 -21.01
C GLU A 248 -14.53 -20.96 -19.51
N LYS A 249 -14.96 -21.96 -18.71
CA LYS A 249 -14.91 -21.92 -17.24
C LYS A 249 -13.48 -21.71 -16.75
N GLU A 250 -12.51 -22.43 -17.33
CA GLU A 250 -11.09 -22.26 -17.00
C GLU A 250 -10.55 -20.87 -17.33
N ILE A 251 -10.83 -20.36 -18.53
CA ILE A 251 -10.41 -19.01 -18.93
C ILE A 251 -10.96 -17.95 -17.96
N ARG A 252 -12.24 -18.06 -17.57
CA ARG A 252 -12.85 -17.11 -16.62
C ARG A 252 -12.15 -17.09 -15.28
N LYS A 253 -11.75 -18.25 -14.76
CA LYS A 253 -11.02 -18.31 -13.49
C LYS A 253 -9.63 -17.73 -13.58
N ILE A 254 -8.91 -17.96 -14.69
CA ILE A 254 -7.62 -17.31 -14.93
C ILE A 254 -7.79 -15.79 -14.92
N ILE A 255 -8.80 -15.27 -15.60
CA ILE A 255 -9.11 -13.84 -15.61
C ILE A 255 -9.41 -13.32 -14.19
N ILE A 256 -10.25 -14.03 -13.43
CA ILE A 256 -10.57 -13.66 -12.04
C ILE A 256 -9.32 -13.71 -11.16
N ALA A 257 -8.51 -14.75 -11.28
CA ALA A 257 -7.24 -14.87 -10.55
C ALA A 257 -6.31 -13.70 -10.87
N GLN A 258 -6.20 -13.30 -12.14
CA GLN A 258 -5.43 -12.14 -12.56
C GLN A 258 -5.98 -10.83 -11.98
N ILE A 259 -7.30 -10.62 -12.00
CA ILE A 259 -7.94 -9.44 -11.39
C ILE A 259 -7.67 -9.40 -9.90
N LEU A 260 -7.80 -10.52 -9.20
CA LEU A 260 -7.53 -10.62 -7.76
C LEU A 260 -6.06 -10.39 -7.45
N ALA A 261 -5.15 -10.99 -8.22
CA ALA A 261 -3.72 -10.79 -8.09
C ALA A 261 -3.35 -9.31 -8.24
N GLN A 262 -3.82 -8.66 -9.30
CA GLN A 262 -3.54 -7.24 -9.55
C GLN A 262 -4.12 -6.36 -8.45
N THR A 263 -5.36 -6.63 -8.03
CA THR A 263 -6.03 -5.88 -6.97
C THR A 263 -5.28 -6.00 -5.66
N ILE A 264 -4.96 -7.21 -5.22
CA ILE A 264 -4.20 -7.48 -4.00
C ILE A 264 -2.81 -6.84 -4.08
N TRP A 265 -2.10 -7.04 -5.20
CA TRP A 265 -0.78 -6.46 -5.42
C TRP A 265 -0.81 -4.95 -5.29
N ARG A 266 -1.74 -4.30 -6.00
CA ARG A 266 -1.90 -2.85 -6.00
C ARG A 266 -2.22 -2.32 -4.61
N PHE A 267 -3.20 -2.90 -3.91
CA PHE A 267 -3.51 -2.47 -2.54
C PHE A 267 -2.37 -2.77 -1.57
N SER A 268 -1.56 -3.80 -1.82
CA SER A 268 -0.45 -4.15 -0.95
C SER A 268 0.72 -3.20 -1.10
N GLU A 269 1.09 -2.84 -2.33
CA GLU A 269 2.32 -2.11 -2.63
C GLU A 269 2.13 -0.59 -2.77
N CYS A 270 0.95 -0.10 -3.16
CA CYS A 270 0.70 1.34 -3.36
C CYS A 270 1.04 2.16 -2.11
N LEU A 271 1.77 3.27 -2.21
CA LEU A 271 2.01 4.13 -1.05
C LEU A 271 0.73 4.81 -0.59
N ILE A 272 0.00 5.42 -1.52
CA ILE A 272 -1.28 6.12 -1.26
C ILE A 272 -2.33 5.60 -2.23
N ILE A 273 -3.53 5.29 -1.74
CA ILE A 273 -4.65 4.92 -2.60
C ILE A 273 -5.28 6.21 -3.14
N LYS A 274 -5.29 6.39 -4.46
CA LYS A 274 -6.03 7.50 -5.07
C LYS A 274 -7.43 7.04 -5.44
N TRP A 275 -8.42 7.82 -5.06
CA TRP A 275 -9.78 7.59 -5.50
C TRP A 275 -10.08 8.41 -6.74
N ASN A 276 -10.54 7.75 -7.81
CA ASN A 276 -11.02 8.44 -9.00
C ASN A 276 -12.52 8.74 -8.85
N PRO A 277 -12.92 10.01 -8.63
CA PRO A 277 -14.31 10.36 -8.41
C PRO A 277 -15.20 10.20 -9.65
N ASN A 278 -14.62 10.08 -10.85
CA ASN A 278 -15.40 10.01 -12.09
C ASN A 278 -16.29 8.76 -12.14
N TYR A 279 -15.78 7.61 -11.70
CA TYR A 279 -16.56 6.36 -11.68
C TYR A 279 -17.77 6.45 -10.75
N PHE A 280 -17.60 7.14 -9.62
CA PHE A 280 -18.67 7.36 -8.66
C PHE A 280 -19.70 8.36 -9.20
N ASN A 281 -19.23 9.45 -9.82
CA ASN A 281 -20.11 10.49 -10.38
C ASN A 281 -21.08 9.93 -11.42
N GLU A 282 -20.60 9.11 -12.36
CA GLU A 282 -21.46 8.49 -13.37
C GLU A 282 -22.56 7.62 -12.77
N THR A 283 -22.23 6.84 -11.74
CA THR A 283 -23.17 5.95 -11.07
C THR A 283 -24.21 6.74 -10.27
N ALA A 284 -23.76 7.72 -9.49
CA ALA A 284 -24.63 8.58 -8.71
C ALA A 284 -25.59 9.40 -9.59
N PHE A 285 -25.08 9.95 -10.70
CA PHE A 285 -25.88 10.74 -11.64
C PHE A 285 -26.99 9.89 -12.29
N LYS A 286 -26.65 8.70 -12.80
CA LYS A 286 -27.65 7.76 -13.36
C LYS A 286 -28.70 7.36 -12.33
N ALA A 287 -28.30 7.15 -11.08
CA ALA A 287 -29.23 6.83 -10.00
C ALA A 287 -30.18 7.99 -9.70
N LEU A 288 -29.69 9.23 -9.68
CA LEU A 288 -30.51 10.42 -9.48
C LEU A 288 -31.45 10.71 -10.66
N GLU A 289 -31.01 10.45 -11.90
CA GLU A 289 -31.87 10.56 -13.09
C GLU A 289 -33.06 9.61 -13.04
N SER A 290 -32.89 8.42 -12.44
CA SER A 290 -33.97 7.44 -12.31
C SER A 290 -35.13 7.88 -11.40
N ILE A 291 -34.93 8.91 -10.57
CA ILE A 291 -35.97 9.49 -9.73
C ILE A 291 -36.83 10.44 -10.58
N ASN A 292 -38.03 9.99 -10.94
CA ASN A 292 -38.99 10.73 -11.79
C ASN A 292 -40.19 11.33 -11.02
N ARG A 293 -40.12 11.40 -9.68
CA ARG A 293 -41.22 11.95 -8.86
C ARG A 293 -41.03 13.44 -8.63
N ILE A 294 -42.02 14.24 -9.00
CA ILE A 294 -41.99 15.72 -8.89
C ILE A 294 -41.83 16.14 -7.43
N GLU A 295 -42.43 15.40 -6.49
CA GLU A 295 -42.38 15.68 -5.06
C GLU A 295 -40.97 15.54 -4.46
N LEU A 296 -40.05 14.88 -5.17
CA LEU A 296 -38.65 14.69 -4.75
C LEU A 296 -37.69 15.69 -5.41
N LEU A 297 -38.18 16.65 -6.22
CA LEU A 297 -37.32 17.55 -6.99
C LEU A 297 -36.38 18.38 -6.10
N GLU A 298 -36.89 18.96 -5.02
CA GLU A 298 -36.08 19.74 -4.07
C GLU A 298 -35.00 18.87 -3.39
N HIS A 299 -35.35 17.64 -3.02
CA HIS A 299 -34.43 16.70 -2.39
C HIS A 299 -33.37 16.18 -3.37
N LYS A 300 -33.75 16.00 -4.64
CA LYS A 300 -32.86 15.67 -5.75
C LYS A 300 -31.85 16.79 -6.03
N GLU A 301 -32.30 18.04 -5.99
CA GLU A 301 -31.39 19.18 -6.13
C GLU A 301 -30.42 19.25 -4.95
N LYS A 302 -30.92 19.06 -3.73
CA LYS A 302 -30.08 19.07 -2.52
C LYS A 302 -29.01 17.98 -2.54
N ILE A 303 -29.36 16.74 -2.90
CA ILE A 303 -28.37 15.65 -2.99
C ILE A 303 -27.36 15.90 -4.11
N GLN A 304 -27.78 16.47 -5.23
CA GLN A 304 -26.86 16.86 -6.31
C GLN A 304 -25.87 17.93 -5.85
N GLN A 305 -26.32 18.99 -5.17
CA GLN A 305 -25.45 20.01 -4.60
C GLN A 305 -24.47 19.43 -3.57
N THR A 306 -24.92 18.49 -2.74
CA THR A 306 -24.05 17.79 -1.77
C THR A 306 -23.01 16.92 -2.48
N LEU A 307 -23.39 16.21 -3.54
CA LEU A 307 -22.45 15.42 -4.35
C LEU A 307 -21.41 16.29 -5.04
N ASP A 308 -21.81 17.44 -5.60
CA ASP A 308 -20.87 18.37 -6.23
C ASP A 308 -19.81 18.87 -5.23
N LYS A 309 -20.25 19.26 -4.02
CA LYS A 309 -19.34 19.65 -2.93
C LYS A 309 -18.39 18.51 -2.56
N PHE A 310 -18.93 17.30 -2.44
CA PHE A 310 -18.14 16.12 -2.12
C PHE A 310 -17.10 15.81 -3.20
N LEU A 311 -17.48 15.82 -4.47
CA LEU A 311 -16.58 15.60 -5.61
C LEU A 311 -15.46 16.65 -5.65
N ILE A 312 -15.77 17.92 -5.33
CA ILE A 312 -14.76 18.98 -5.19
C ILE A 312 -13.79 18.64 -4.05
N SER A 313 -14.28 18.25 -2.87
CA SER A 313 -13.41 17.85 -1.75
C SER A 313 -12.50 16.68 -2.10
N ILE A 314 -12.98 15.68 -2.84
CA ILE A 314 -12.15 14.55 -3.31
C ILE A 314 -11.10 15.00 -4.33
N LYS A 315 -11.43 15.91 -5.25
CA LYS A 315 -10.45 16.50 -6.17
C LYS A 315 -9.35 17.24 -5.40
N THR A 316 -9.72 18.06 -4.42
CA THR A 316 -8.77 18.75 -3.56
C THR A 316 -7.90 17.77 -2.76
N LEU A 317 -8.47 16.67 -2.24
CA LEU A 317 -7.69 15.61 -1.60
C LEU A 317 -6.68 14.99 -2.56
N ASN A 318 -7.09 14.65 -3.79
CA ASN A 318 -6.18 14.10 -4.79
C ASN A 318 -5.04 15.08 -5.15
N GLU A 319 -5.33 16.38 -5.25
CA GLU A 319 -4.29 17.40 -5.44
C GLU A 319 -3.33 17.47 -4.25
N LYS A 320 -3.83 17.33 -3.01
CA LYS A 320 -2.97 17.23 -1.82
C LYS A 320 -2.06 15.99 -1.91
N ILE A 321 -2.61 14.84 -2.32
CA ILE A 321 -1.85 13.60 -2.52
C ILE A 321 -0.74 13.81 -3.57
N ASP A 322 -1.03 14.49 -4.68
CA ASP A 322 -0.05 14.75 -5.75
C ASP A 322 1.11 15.66 -5.33
N ARG A 323 0.89 16.54 -4.36
CA ARG A 323 1.90 17.49 -3.87
C ARG A 323 2.78 16.91 -2.76
N ILE A 324 2.38 15.81 -2.14
CA ILE A 324 3.11 15.24 -1.01
C ILE A 324 4.42 14.62 -1.48
N ASP A 325 5.49 14.98 -0.77
CA ASP A 325 6.76 14.30 -0.93
C ASP A 325 6.62 12.90 -0.34
N ASN A 326 6.52 11.90 -1.23
CA ASN A 326 6.41 10.48 -0.87
C ASN A 326 7.55 9.99 0.06
N ILE A 327 8.63 10.78 0.21
CA ILE A 327 9.72 10.50 1.16
C ILE A 327 9.24 10.63 2.62
N ASN A 328 8.24 11.45 2.90
CA ASN A 328 7.66 11.55 4.25
C ASN A 328 6.65 10.42 4.50
N THR A 329 7.12 9.38 5.18
CA THR A 329 6.32 8.20 5.52
C THR A 329 5.17 8.50 6.48
N LEU A 330 5.28 9.57 7.29
CA LEU A 330 4.22 9.94 8.23
C LEU A 330 3.03 10.58 7.51
N ASP A 331 3.27 11.56 6.64
CA ASP A 331 2.22 12.24 5.87
C ASP A 331 1.46 11.23 4.99
N THR A 332 2.21 10.34 4.33
CA THR A 332 1.65 9.22 3.55
C THR A 332 0.72 8.35 4.40
N ARG A 333 1.09 8.08 5.66
CA ARG A 333 0.30 7.27 6.59
C ARG A 333 -0.95 8.01 7.06
N ILE A 334 -0.83 9.29 7.40
CA ILE A 334 -1.97 10.15 7.79
C ILE A 334 -3.03 10.19 6.68
N LEU A 335 -2.60 10.33 5.41
CA LEU A 335 -3.52 10.30 4.28
C LEU A 335 -4.20 8.95 4.07
N ASN A 336 -3.47 7.84 4.19
CA ASN A 336 -4.10 6.52 4.09
C ASN A 336 -5.13 6.31 5.20
N ASP A 337 -4.87 6.83 6.39
CA ASP A 337 -5.80 6.77 7.52
C ASP A 337 -7.05 7.61 7.24
N LEU A 338 -6.87 8.84 6.71
CA LEU A 338 -7.98 9.68 6.25
C LEU A 338 -8.82 8.97 5.18
N LEU A 339 -8.20 8.30 4.20
CA LEU A 339 -8.91 7.57 3.15
C LEU A 339 -9.69 6.36 3.67
N MET A 340 -9.14 5.64 4.65
CA MET A 340 -9.86 4.55 5.31
C MET A 340 -11.06 5.06 6.12
N ASP A 341 -10.91 6.19 6.81
CA ASP A 341 -12.00 6.78 7.57
C ASP A 341 -13.07 7.34 6.64
N LEU A 342 -12.67 7.92 5.51
CA LEU A 342 -13.57 8.33 4.44
C LEU A 342 -14.40 7.15 3.92
N ASP A 343 -13.77 6.03 3.57
CA ASP A 343 -14.48 4.83 3.10
C ASP A 343 -15.53 4.34 4.12
N ARG A 344 -15.21 4.36 5.42
CA ARG A 344 -16.17 3.99 6.46
C ARG A 344 -17.32 4.96 6.61
N ILE A 345 -17.06 6.27 6.55
CA ILE A 345 -18.12 7.28 6.62
C ILE A 345 -19.04 7.13 5.40
N LEU A 346 -18.47 6.87 4.21
CA LEU A 346 -19.23 6.63 3.00
C LEU A 346 -20.05 5.36 3.08
N LEU A 347 -19.55 4.27 3.67
CA LEU A 347 -20.33 3.06 3.89
C LEU A 347 -21.59 3.36 4.72
N CYS A 348 -21.50 4.28 5.68
CA CYS A 348 -22.64 4.80 6.44
C CYS A 348 -23.60 3.69 6.90
N PRO A 349 -23.13 2.73 7.72
CA PRO A 349 -23.85 1.50 7.97
C PRO A 349 -25.21 1.73 8.62
N ASP A 350 -26.22 0.98 8.19
CA ASP A 350 -27.48 0.86 8.91
C ASP A 350 -27.39 -0.12 10.10
N LYS A 351 -28.52 -0.37 10.76
CA LYS A 351 -28.59 -1.30 11.90
C LYS A 351 -28.24 -2.75 11.53
N GLN A 352 -28.22 -3.08 10.23
CA GLN A 352 -27.89 -4.39 9.68
C GLN A 352 -26.51 -4.38 8.99
N TYR A 353 -25.69 -3.35 9.22
CA TYR A 353 -24.37 -3.16 8.60
C TYR A 353 -24.39 -3.06 7.07
N GLN A 354 -25.56 -2.78 6.47
CA GLN A 354 -25.65 -2.53 5.05
C GLN A 354 -25.30 -1.09 4.75
N SER A 355 -24.71 -0.85 3.58
CA SER A 355 -24.44 0.52 3.15
C SER A 355 -25.76 1.27 2.91
N LYS A 356 -25.88 2.46 3.50
CA LYS A 356 -26.96 3.41 3.20
C LYS A 356 -26.72 4.22 1.95
N THR A 357 -25.47 4.31 1.50
CA THR A 357 -25.08 5.05 0.28
C THR A 357 -25.05 4.17 -0.96
N ASP A 358 -25.56 2.93 -0.86
CA ASP A 358 -25.69 2.03 -1.99
C ASP A 358 -26.74 2.54 -2.98
N TRP A 359 -26.26 3.22 -4.03
CA TRP A 359 -27.07 3.74 -5.12
C TRP A 359 -27.88 2.67 -5.85
N ILE A 360 -27.49 1.39 -5.80
CA ILE A 360 -28.27 0.30 -6.41
C ILE A 360 -29.60 0.12 -5.67
N LYS A 361 -29.63 0.33 -4.35
CA LYS A 361 -30.88 0.30 -3.58
C LYS A 361 -31.82 1.41 -4.01
N LEU A 362 -31.30 2.59 -4.35
CA LEU A 362 -32.13 3.72 -4.79
C LEU A 362 -32.95 3.38 -6.04
N PHE A 363 -32.39 2.64 -6.99
CA PHE A 363 -33.15 2.15 -8.16
C PHE A 363 -34.31 1.23 -7.77
N LYS A 364 -34.14 0.40 -6.73
CA LYS A 364 -35.18 -0.51 -6.23
C LYS A 364 -36.29 0.23 -5.46
N LEU A 365 -35.96 1.37 -4.85
CA LEU A 365 -36.89 2.18 -4.05
C LEU A 365 -37.93 2.93 -4.89
N ASN A 366 -37.85 2.92 -6.22
CA ASN A 366 -38.82 3.59 -7.09
C ASN A 366 -40.27 3.09 -6.91
N HIS A 367 -40.47 1.90 -6.35
CA HIS A 367 -41.79 1.33 -6.04
C HIS A 367 -42.26 1.58 -4.60
N GLU A 368 -41.42 2.16 -3.75
CA GLU A 368 -41.73 2.37 -2.34
C GLU A 368 -42.58 3.64 -2.09
N PRO A 369 -43.25 3.74 -0.92
CA PRO A 369 -43.91 4.95 -0.47
C PRO A 369 -42.95 6.15 -0.40
N PHE A 370 -43.46 7.33 -0.74
CA PHE A 370 -42.70 8.59 -0.76
C PHE A 370 -41.90 8.82 0.54
N ASN A 371 -42.50 8.57 1.70
CA ASN A 371 -41.86 8.78 3.00
C ASN A 371 -40.60 7.93 3.19
N ILE A 372 -40.57 6.70 2.65
CA ILE A 372 -39.42 5.79 2.75
C ILE A 372 -38.28 6.29 1.85
N ILE A 373 -38.61 6.66 0.62
CA ILE A 373 -37.63 7.21 -0.34
C ILE A 373 -37.01 8.49 0.23
N LEU A 374 -37.86 9.39 0.74
CA LEU A 374 -37.44 10.65 1.33
C LEU A 374 -36.51 10.45 2.54
N MET A 375 -36.87 9.53 3.44
CA MET A 375 -36.02 9.18 4.58
C MET A 375 -34.65 8.69 4.10
N HIS A 376 -34.62 7.80 3.10
CA HIS A 376 -33.37 7.25 2.57
C HIS A 376 -32.49 8.32 1.91
N ILE A 377 -33.07 9.22 1.10
CA ILE A 377 -32.33 10.34 0.49
C ILE A 377 -31.71 11.25 1.57
N ASN A 378 -32.47 11.58 2.61
CA ASN A 378 -31.97 12.40 3.71
C ASN A 378 -30.83 11.73 4.48
N GLU A 379 -30.89 10.40 4.67
CA GLU A 379 -29.79 9.64 5.24
C GLU A 379 -28.55 9.71 4.35
N ILE A 380 -28.68 9.49 3.03
CA ILE A 380 -27.57 9.59 2.08
C ILE A 380 -26.92 10.98 2.13
N ILE A 381 -27.72 12.05 2.10
CA ILE A 381 -27.23 13.43 2.20
C ILE A 381 -26.40 13.61 3.48
N LYS A 382 -26.92 13.16 4.62
CA LYS A 382 -26.22 13.24 5.90
C LYS A 382 -24.90 12.48 5.89
N CYS A 383 -24.84 11.30 5.26
CA CYS A 383 -23.61 10.52 5.11
C CYS A 383 -22.55 11.31 4.32
N TYR A 384 -22.93 11.93 3.20
CA TYR A 384 -22.01 12.76 2.40
C TYR A 384 -21.60 14.05 3.11
N GLU A 385 -22.50 14.70 3.85
CA GLU A 385 -22.15 15.87 4.67
C GLU A 385 -21.08 15.54 5.71
N ASN A 386 -21.21 14.39 6.40
CA ASN A 386 -20.17 13.92 7.32
C ASN A 386 -18.84 13.62 6.61
N ALA A 387 -18.89 13.05 5.41
CA ALA A 387 -17.69 12.77 4.61
C ALA A 387 -17.01 14.07 4.14
N ILE A 388 -17.79 15.08 3.72
CA ILE A 388 -17.29 16.40 3.37
C ILE A 388 -16.61 17.05 4.57
N GLN A 389 -17.23 16.99 5.75
CA GLN A 389 -16.67 17.54 6.97
C GLN A 389 -15.32 16.90 7.31
N LEU A 390 -15.21 15.57 7.27
CA LEU A 390 -13.95 14.85 7.48
C LEU A 390 -12.83 15.36 6.54
N LEU A 391 -13.17 15.64 5.27
CA LEU A 391 -12.22 16.11 4.27
C LEU A 391 -11.83 17.58 4.42
N GLN A 392 -12.66 18.39 5.07
CA GLN A 392 -12.44 19.82 5.29
C GLN A 392 -11.69 20.12 6.60
N ASP A 393 -11.84 19.26 7.60
CA ASP A 393 -11.18 19.40 8.91
C ASP A 393 -9.67 19.04 8.87
N GLN A 394 -9.14 18.65 7.69
CA GLN A 394 -7.72 18.43 7.39
C GLN A 394 -7.22 19.34 6.26
#